data_AF-A0A0G2Z723-F1
#
_entry.id   AF-A0A0G2Z723-F1
#
_cell.length_a   1.000
_cell.length_b   1.000
_cell.length_c   1.000
_cell.angle_alpha   90.00
_cell.angle_beta   90.00
_cell.angle_gamma   90.00
#
_symmetry.space_group_name_H-M   'P 1'
#
loop_
_entity.id
_entity.type
_entity.pdbx_description
1 polymer ?
#
loop_
_entity_poly.entity_id
_entity_poly.type
_entity_poly.pdbx_seq_one_letter_code
_entity_poly.pdbx_strand_id
1 'polypeptide(L)'
;MKSYLLLLVLIIFSVSVFGIWQPVTDYREFRYVAYNYSFPGSDDEPLIFTVSTDITKIADGYSITTHVTRSFPDEPLDMGMMAGGLYGFVAVFYMNPIYNMIFGYLDFDEMLPMKIMGLGTLKYEGEKQVGKFKGQKIVIYNEEKKPIISWVINPKIPLVIESTMHEESMTAVLLDYKMAEK
;
A
#
# COMPACT_ATOMS: atom_id res chain seq x y z
N MET A 1 6.63 -44.27 -6.92
CA MET A 1 7.43 -43.02 -6.82
C MET A 1 6.76 -41.79 -7.44
N LYS A 2 6.12 -41.88 -8.62
CA LYS A 2 5.48 -40.71 -9.28
C LYS A 2 4.27 -40.10 -8.53
N SER A 3 3.49 -40.90 -7.79
CA SER A 3 2.30 -40.43 -7.06
C SER A 3 2.64 -39.61 -5.81
N TYR A 4 3.65 -40.01 -5.05
CA TYR A 4 4.10 -39.28 -3.84
C TYR A 4 4.78 -37.96 -4.18
N LEU A 5 5.46 -37.88 -5.33
CA LEU A 5 6.08 -36.64 -5.80
C LEU A 5 5.03 -35.59 -6.13
N LEU A 6 3.93 -36.00 -6.77
CA LEU A 6 2.82 -35.13 -7.12
C LEU A 6 2.08 -34.63 -5.86
N LEU A 7 1.92 -35.51 -4.87
CA LEU A 7 1.32 -35.17 -3.57
C LEU A 7 2.21 -34.19 -2.78
N LEU A 8 3.53 -34.38 -2.81
CA LEU A 8 4.50 -33.48 -2.16
C LEU A 8 4.50 -32.10 -2.83
N VAL A 9 4.43 -32.04 -4.16
CA VAL A 9 4.30 -30.79 -4.92
C VAL A 9 2.98 -30.08 -4.59
N LEU A 10 1.86 -30.83 -4.49
CA LEU A 10 0.56 -30.28 -4.08
C LEU A 10 0.57 -29.77 -2.64
N ILE A 11 1.23 -30.47 -1.72
CA ILE A 11 1.37 -30.03 -0.33
C ILE A 11 2.22 -28.76 -0.26
N ILE A 12 3.37 -28.71 -0.95
CA ILE A 12 4.21 -27.51 -1.02
C ILE A 12 3.44 -26.33 -1.63
N PHE A 13 2.67 -26.55 -2.71
CA PHE A 13 1.80 -25.54 -3.30
C PHE A 13 0.68 -25.10 -2.35
N SER A 14 0.08 -26.01 -1.59
CA SER A 14 -0.96 -25.65 -0.64
C SER A 14 -0.40 -24.82 0.52
N VAL A 15 0.78 -25.18 1.06
CA VAL A 15 1.44 -24.45 2.15
C VAL A 15 1.93 -23.07 1.67
N SER A 16 2.38 -22.95 0.42
CA SER A 16 2.77 -21.65 -0.14
C SER A 16 1.58 -20.74 -0.48
N VAL A 17 0.41 -21.29 -0.85
CA VAL A 17 -0.81 -20.48 -1.05
C VAL A 17 -1.38 -19.96 0.28
N PHE A 18 -1.29 -20.74 1.37
CA PHE A 18 -1.73 -20.28 2.69
C PHE A 18 -0.71 -19.38 3.42
N GLY A 19 0.57 -19.44 3.07
CA GLY A 19 1.62 -18.56 3.62
C GLY A 19 1.51 -17.09 3.17
N ILE A 20 0.71 -16.79 2.14
CA ILE A 20 0.52 -15.44 1.57
C ILE A 20 -0.58 -14.65 2.32
N TRP A 21 -1.26 -15.29 3.28
CA TRP A 21 -2.42 -14.72 4.00
C TRP A 21 -2.13 -14.33 5.46
N GLN A 22 -0.86 -14.09 5.83
CA GLN A 22 -0.57 -13.34 7.06
C GLN A 22 -0.83 -11.85 6.78
N PRO A 23 -1.65 -11.13 7.58
CA PRO A 23 -1.82 -9.69 7.42
C PRO A 23 -0.45 -9.03 7.55
N VAL A 24 -0.01 -8.50 6.42
CA VAL A 24 1.35 -8.03 6.13
C VAL A 24 1.75 -6.79 6.97
N THR A 25 0.76 -6.09 7.52
CA THR A 25 0.92 -5.09 8.58
C THR A 25 -0.11 -5.41 9.65
N ASP A 26 0.32 -5.58 10.90
CA ASP A 26 -0.61 -5.79 11.99
C ASP A 26 -1.22 -4.46 12.44
N TYR A 27 -2.35 -4.10 11.84
CA TYR A 27 -3.05 -2.87 12.15
C TYR A 27 -3.55 -2.79 13.61
N ARG A 28 -3.50 -3.89 14.38
CA ARG A 28 -3.80 -3.88 15.83
C ARG A 28 -2.79 -3.04 16.63
N GLU A 29 -1.60 -2.79 16.07
CA GLU A 29 -0.58 -1.94 16.70
C GLU A 29 -0.88 -0.44 16.63
N PHE A 30 -1.93 -0.05 15.91
CA PHE A 30 -2.31 1.34 15.70
C PHE A 30 -3.65 1.64 16.33
N ARG A 31 -3.82 2.88 16.80
CA ARG A 31 -5.13 3.45 17.16
C ARG A 31 -5.70 4.34 16.06
N TYR A 32 -4.83 4.84 15.18
CA TYR A 32 -5.20 5.77 14.12
C TYR A 32 -4.24 5.65 12.94
N VAL A 33 -4.76 5.66 11.72
CA VAL A 33 -3.99 5.75 10.48
C VAL A 33 -4.76 6.61 9.48
N ALA A 34 -4.07 7.50 8.76
CA ALA A 34 -4.69 8.34 7.74
C ALA A 34 -3.83 8.43 6.47
N TYR A 35 -4.48 8.25 5.32
CA TYR A 35 -3.89 8.37 4.00
C TYR A 35 -4.69 9.30 3.10
N ASN A 36 -3.99 9.99 2.21
CA ASN A 36 -4.57 10.59 1.03
C ASN A 36 -4.37 9.68 -0.17
N TYR A 37 -5.42 9.43 -0.92
CA TYR A 37 -5.41 8.69 -2.18
C TYR A 37 -5.72 9.65 -3.32
N SER A 38 -4.93 9.60 -4.37
CA SER A 38 -5.08 10.36 -5.61
C SER A 38 -5.25 9.37 -6.75
N PHE A 39 -6.27 9.59 -7.58
CA PHE A 39 -6.58 8.80 -8.77
C PHE A 39 -6.69 9.70 -9.99
N PRO A 40 -6.52 9.18 -11.22
CA PRO A 40 -6.85 9.91 -12.42
C PRO A 40 -8.34 10.29 -12.41
N GLY A 41 -8.65 11.57 -12.62
CA GLY A 41 -10.02 12.06 -12.81
C GLY A 41 -10.40 12.15 -14.29
N SER A 42 -11.62 12.60 -14.56
CA SER A 42 -12.16 12.74 -15.92
C SER A 42 -11.58 13.92 -16.71
N ASP A 43 -11.06 14.94 -16.01
CA ASP A 43 -10.73 16.25 -16.59
C ASP A 43 -9.31 16.69 -16.22
N ASP A 44 -8.35 15.76 -16.20
CA ASP A 44 -6.96 15.95 -15.74
C ASP A 44 -6.78 16.42 -14.28
N GLU A 45 -7.87 16.71 -13.57
CA GLU A 45 -7.85 16.92 -12.13
C GLU A 45 -7.86 15.60 -11.37
N PRO A 46 -6.89 15.36 -10.47
CA PRO A 46 -6.85 14.13 -9.72
C PRO A 46 -8.03 14.06 -8.74
N LEU A 47 -8.66 12.90 -8.72
CA LEU A 47 -9.65 12.55 -7.74
C LEU A 47 -8.96 12.22 -6.41
N ILE A 48 -9.13 13.10 -5.41
CA ILE A 48 -8.49 12.96 -4.10
C ILE A 48 -9.49 12.52 -3.02
N PHE A 49 -9.10 11.51 -2.24
CA PHE A 49 -9.80 11.06 -1.05
C PHE A 49 -8.86 11.06 0.14
N THR A 50 -9.33 11.58 1.28
CA THR A 50 -8.70 11.32 2.57
C THR A 50 -9.44 10.17 3.22
N VAL A 51 -8.72 9.10 3.56
CA VAL A 51 -9.24 8.00 4.37
C VAL A 51 -8.52 8.02 5.70
N SER A 52 -9.28 8.12 6.79
CA SER A 52 -8.76 7.98 8.14
C SER A 52 -9.48 6.84 8.86
N THR A 53 -8.73 6.07 9.60
CA THR A 53 -9.20 4.85 10.27
C THR A 53 -8.81 4.91 11.73
N ASP A 54 -9.81 4.90 12.60
CA ASP A 54 -9.67 4.75 14.04
C ASP A 54 -9.88 3.29 14.42
N ILE A 55 -8.97 2.77 15.24
CA ILE A 55 -8.94 1.36 15.66
C ILE A 55 -9.01 1.35 17.19
N THR A 56 -10.10 0.81 17.71
CA THR A 56 -10.36 0.77 19.16
C THR A 56 -10.49 -0.68 19.60
N LYS A 57 -9.68 -1.08 20.59
CA LYS A 57 -9.86 -2.38 21.24
C LYS A 57 -11.14 -2.38 22.07
N ILE A 58 -11.98 -3.38 21.89
CA ILE A 58 -13.21 -3.62 22.65
C ILE A 58 -13.10 -4.98 23.37
N ALA A 59 -14.06 -5.29 24.24
CA ALA A 59 -14.01 -6.48 25.12
C ALA A 59 -13.65 -7.78 24.37
N ASP A 60 -14.28 -8.02 23.21
CA ASP A 60 -14.13 -9.26 22.44
C ASP A 60 -13.45 -9.06 21.07
N GLY A 61 -12.74 -7.93 20.87
CA GLY A 61 -12.07 -7.69 19.59
C GLY A 61 -11.72 -6.23 19.33
N TYR A 62 -12.04 -5.75 18.12
CA TYR A 62 -11.73 -4.39 17.68
C TYR A 62 -12.95 -3.76 17.02
N SER A 63 -13.18 -2.48 17.33
CA SER A 63 -14.06 -1.60 16.57
C SER A 63 -13.19 -0.77 15.62
N ILE A 64 -13.55 -0.76 14.33
CA ILE A 64 -12.87 0.01 13.30
C ILE A 64 -13.86 1.03 12.77
N THR A 65 -13.50 2.31 12.87
CA THR A 65 -14.28 3.41 12.28
C THR A 65 -13.47 4.03 11.17
N THR A 66 -14.02 4.06 9.96
CA THR A 66 -13.34 4.67 8.81
C THR A 66 -14.12 5.88 8.32
N HIS A 67 -13.43 7.00 8.25
CA HIS A 67 -13.93 8.24 7.69
C HIS A 67 -13.32 8.47 6.31
N VAL A 68 -14.18 8.64 5.30
CA VAL A 68 -13.77 9.05 3.96
C VAL A 68 -14.21 10.48 3.73
N THR A 69 -13.26 11.34 3.39
CA THR A 69 -13.51 12.74 3.06
C THR A 69 -13.10 12.99 1.61
N ARG A 70 -13.99 13.65 0.88
CA ARG A 70 -13.73 14.15 -0.48
C ARG A 70 -14.35 15.54 -0.59
N SER A 71 -13.63 16.44 -1.23
CA SER A 71 -14.13 17.77 -1.58
C SER A 71 -14.68 17.76 -3.01
N PHE A 72 -15.77 18.49 -3.20
CA PHE A 72 -16.39 18.72 -4.50
C PHE A 72 -16.50 20.24 -4.73
N PRO A 73 -16.51 20.70 -5.98
CA PRO A 73 -16.88 22.07 -6.30
C PRO A 73 -18.32 22.38 -5.86
N ASP A 74 -18.67 23.67 -5.84
CA ASP A 74 -20.00 24.16 -5.45
C ASP A 74 -21.05 23.87 -6.55
N GLU A 75 -21.40 22.59 -6.70
CA GLU A 75 -22.32 22.06 -7.69
C GLU A 75 -23.31 21.06 -7.04
N PRO A 76 -24.48 20.78 -7.65
CA PRO A 76 -25.43 19.82 -7.12
C PRO A 76 -24.80 18.43 -6.96
N LEU A 77 -24.78 17.94 -5.72
CA LEU A 77 -24.30 16.59 -5.41
C LEU A 77 -25.39 15.56 -5.75
N ASP A 78 -25.06 14.60 -6.60
CA ASP A 78 -25.92 13.44 -6.88
C ASP A 78 -25.45 12.17 -6.15
N MET A 79 -26.28 11.12 -6.20
CA MET A 79 -25.96 9.84 -5.58
C MET A 79 -24.73 9.16 -6.20
N GLY A 80 -24.42 9.41 -7.49
CA GLY A 80 -23.23 8.89 -8.15
C GLY A 80 -21.96 9.52 -7.61
N MET A 81 -21.97 10.84 -7.41
CA MET A 81 -20.87 11.60 -6.79
C MET A 81 -20.62 11.14 -5.34
N MET A 82 -21.69 10.93 -4.57
CA MET A 82 -21.59 10.43 -3.19
C MET A 82 -21.16 8.95 -3.11
N ALA A 83 -21.65 8.10 -4.02
CA ALA A 83 -21.31 6.67 -4.05
C ALA A 83 -19.94 6.37 -4.68
N GLY A 84 -19.40 7.27 -5.52
CA GLY A 84 -18.07 7.12 -6.12
C GLY A 84 -16.93 6.99 -5.09
N GLY A 85 -17.15 7.42 -3.84
CA GLY A 85 -16.22 7.20 -2.73
C GLY A 85 -15.96 5.73 -2.37
N LEU A 86 -16.83 4.81 -2.79
CA LEU A 86 -16.67 3.37 -2.57
C LEU A 86 -15.44 2.81 -3.30
N TYR A 87 -15.05 3.40 -4.45
CA TYR A 87 -13.81 3.05 -5.16
C TYR A 87 -12.54 3.50 -4.41
N GLY A 88 -12.62 4.56 -3.61
CA GLY A 88 -11.55 4.98 -2.69
C GLY A 88 -11.27 3.91 -1.62
N PHE A 89 -12.31 3.25 -1.11
CA PHE A 89 -12.17 2.09 -0.20
C PHE A 89 -11.50 0.88 -0.88
N VAL A 90 -11.80 0.63 -2.15
CA VAL A 90 -11.15 -0.45 -2.91
C VAL A 90 -9.65 -0.17 -3.10
N ALA A 91 -9.20 1.08 -3.10
CA ALA A 91 -7.76 1.37 -3.17
C ALA A 91 -6.98 1.31 -1.87
N VAL A 92 -7.66 1.37 -0.73
CA VAL A 92 -7.05 0.97 0.54
C VAL A 92 -6.59 -0.50 0.46
N PHE A 93 -7.34 -1.37 -0.25
CA PHE A 93 -6.92 -2.74 -0.53
C PHE A 93 -5.75 -2.83 -1.54
N TYR A 94 -5.65 -1.89 -2.50
CA TYR A 94 -4.54 -1.88 -3.48
C TYR A 94 -3.17 -1.64 -2.84
N MET A 95 -3.10 -1.16 -1.59
CA MET A 95 -1.84 -0.95 -0.88
C MET A 95 -1.18 -2.22 -0.31
N ASN A 96 -1.80 -3.40 -0.36
CA ASN A 96 -1.22 -4.57 0.32
C ASN A 96 -1.59 -5.91 -0.33
N PRO A 97 -0.71 -6.51 -1.16
CA PRO A 97 0.35 -7.40 -0.65
C PRO A 97 1.75 -7.31 -1.32
N ILE A 98 1.94 -6.51 -2.38
CA ILE A 98 3.19 -6.54 -3.18
C ILE A 98 4.36 -5.83 -2.49
N TYR A 99 4.09 -4.81 -1.68
CA TYR A 99 5.11 -3.94 -1.08
C TYR A 99 6.05 -4.66 -0.08
N ASN A 100 5.52 -5.45 0.86
CA ASN A 100 6.36 -6.11 1.87
C ASN A 100 7.03 -7.40 1.38
N MET A 101 6.52 -8.02 0.31
CA MET A 101 7.29 -9.05 -0.39
C MET A 101 8.63 -8.48 -0.83
N ILE A 102 8.67 -7.22 -1.28
CA ILE A 102 9.90 -6.56 -1.74
C ILE A 102 10.74 -6.05 -0.55
N PHE A 103 10.11 -5.57 0.52
CA PHE A 103 10.81 -5.11 1.73
C PHE A 103 11.60 -6.22 2.43
N GLY A 104 11.12 -7.47 2.41
CA GLY A 104 11.85 -8.62 2.94
C GLY A 104 13.10 -9.00 2.15
N TYR A 105 13.24 -8.53 0.90
CA TYR A 105 14.42 -8.78 0.07
C TYR A 105 15.33 -7.54 -0.06
N LEU A 106 14.85 -6.37 0.34
CA LEU A 106 15.59 -5.11 0.26
C LEU A 106 16.61 -5.01 1.38
N ASP A 107 17.88 -5.04 1.01
CA ASP A 107 18.95 -4.60 1.88
C ASP A 107 19.00 -3.06 1.88
N PHE A 108 18.47 -2.45 2.94
CA PHE A 108 18.46 -1.00 3.13
C PHE A 108 19.83 -0.40 3.43
N ASP A 109 20.78 -1.22 3.86
CA ASP A 109 22.13 -0.78 4.20
C ASP A 109 23.00 -0.75 2.94
N GLU A 110 22.86 -1.73 2.05
CA GLU A 110 23.62 -1.79 0.79
C GLU A 110 22.96 -1.01 -0.36
N MET A 111 21.62 -0.82 -0.33
CA MET A 111 20.83 -0.05 -1.32
C MET A 111 21.10 -0.47 -2.79
N LEU A 112 21.49 -1.72 -3.02
CA LEU A 112 21.91 -2.18 -4.33
C LEU A 112 20.70 -2.40 -5.26
N PRO A 113 20.80 -2.04 -6.56
CA PRO A 113 19.79 -2.39 -7.53
C PRO A 113 19.57 -3.91 -7.61
N MET A 114 18.32 -4.35 -7.47
CA MET A 114 17.98 -5.77 -7.55
C MET A 114 17.12 -6.05 -8.77
N LYS A 115 17.46 -7.10 -9.52
CA LYS A 115 16.64 -7.60 -10.62
C LYS A 115 15.63 -8.62 -10.08
N ILE A 116 14.35 -8.31 -10.20
CA ILE A 116 13.24 -9.19 -9.83
C ILE A 116 12.72 -9.84 -11.12
N MET A 117 12.89 -11.15 -11.27
CA MET A 117 12.39 -11.88 -12.45
C MET A 117 10.88 -11.65 -12.63
N GLY A 118 10.48 -11.21 -13.83
CA GLY A 118 9.09 -10.94 -14.17
C GLY A 118 8.53 -9.58 -13.74
N LEU A 119 9.25 -8.81 -12.90
CA LEU A 119 8.81 -7.49 -12.41
C LEU A 119 9.75 -6.35 -12.82
N GLY A 120 11.02 -6.64 -13.09
CA GLY A 120 11.98 -5.66 -13.61
C GLY A 120 13.14 -5.38 -12.66
N THR A 121 13.62 -4.15 -12.59
CA THR A 121 14.76 -3.73 -11.77
C THR A 121 14.31 -2.76 -10.68
N LEU A 122 14.46 -3.16 -9.44
CA LEU A 122 14.27 -2.32 -8.28
C LEU A 122 15.50 -1.43 -8.08
N LYS A 123 15.30 -0.13 -7.89
CA LYS A 123 16.37 0.85 -7.69
C LYS A 123 16.05 1.76 -6.51
N TYR A 124 17.09 2.08 -5.76
CA TYR A 124 17.08 3.19 -4.80
C TYR A 124 17.30 4.52 -5.53
N GLU A 125 16.51 5.54 -5.18
CA GLU A 125 16.54 6.87 -5.78
C GLU A 125 16.91 7.99 -4.81
N GLY A 126 17.32 7.67 -3.59
CA GLY A 126 17.66 8.68 -2.58
C GLY A 126 16.59 8.86 -1.52
N GLU A 127 16.80 9.86 -0.68
CA GLU A 127 15.82 10.29 0.33
C GLU A 127 14.75 11.20 -0.29
N LYS A 128 13.51 11.06 0.18
CA LYS A 128 12.38 11.92 -0.19
C LYS A 128 11.62 12.35 1.07
N GLN A 129 11.30 13.64 1.13
CA GLN A 129 10.39 14.20 2.13
C GLN A 129 8.95 14.14 1.58
N VAL A 130 8.01 13.63 2.38
CA VAL A 130 6.59 13.55 2.05
C VAL A 130 5.80 14.05 3.25
N GLY A 131 5.23 15.25 3.13
CA GLY A 131 4.60 15.94 4.27
C GLY A 131 5.57 16.07 5.45
N LYS A 132 5.18 15.54 6.60
CA LYS A 132 6.01 15.52 7.82
C LYS A 132 6.98 14.34 7.92
N PHE A 133 6.91 13.38 6.99
CA PHE A 133 7.72 12.17 7.04
C PHE A 133 8.90 12.25 6.08
N LYS A 134 10.02 11.67 6.50
CA LYS A 134 11.21 11.48 5.66
C LYS A 134 11.41 9.99 5.43
N GLY A 135 11.67 9.59 4.20
CA GLY A 135 11.94 8.20 3.84
C GLY A 135 12.89 8.07 2.66
N GLN A 136 13.11 6.83 2.28
CA GLN A 136 13.92 6.38 1.15
C GLN A 136 12.98 6.05 -0.01
N LYS A 137 13.26 6.59 -1.19
CA LYS A 137 12.49 6.32 -2.40
C LYS A 137 13.06 5.11 -3.12
N ILE A 138 12.19 4.15 -3.41
CA ILE A 138 12.51 2.95 -4.17
C ILE A 138 11.55 2.83 -5.34
N VAL A 139 12.05 2.44 -6.50
CA VAL A 139 11.29 2.38 -7.75
C VAL A 139 11.57 1.08 -8.48
N ILE A 140 10.50 0.42 -8.94
CA ILE A 140 10.61 -0.70 -9.89
C ILE A 140 10.57 -0.13 -11.30
N TYR A 141 11.55 -0.51 -12.10
CA TYR A 141 11.63 -0.22 -13.52
C TYR A 141 11.36 -1.46 -14.35
N ASN A 142 10.48 -1.39 -15.34
CA ASN A 142 10.30 -2.47 -16.31
C ASN A 142 11.54 -2.64 -17.21
N GLU A 143 11.52 -3.62 -18.11
CA GLU A 143 12.63 -3.88 -19.03
C GLU A 143 12.94 -2.70 -19.97
N GLU A 144 11.95 -1.86 -20.27
CA GLU A 144 12.10 -0.62 -21.04
C GLU A 144 12.63 0.56 -20.21
N LYS A 145 12.98 0.34 -18.94
CA LYS A 145 13.41 1.36 -17.98
C LYS A 145 12.34 2.43 -17.69
N LYS A 146 11.06 2.09 -17.82
CA LYS A 146 9.95 2.94 -17.33
C LYS A 146 9.60 2.56 -15.89
N PRO A 147 9.33 3.54 -15.02
CA PRO A 147 8.92 3.25 -13.65
C PRO A 147 7.51 2.64 -13.65
N ILE A 148 7.32 1.55 -12.92
CA ILE A 148 6.01 0.87 -12.78
C ILE A 148 5.36 1.29 -11.47
N ILE A 149 6.07 1.06 -10.36
CA ILE A 149 5.61 1.38 -9.00
C ILE A 149 6.78 1.96 -8.23
N SER A 150 6.50 2.95 -7.39
CA SER A 150 7.46 3.47 -6.41
C SER A 150 6.87 3.54 -5.01
N TRP A 151 7.77 3.50 -4.03
CA TRP A 151 7.47 3.65 -2.62
C TRP A 151 8.43 4.62 -1.94
N VAL A 152 7.92 5.34 -0.94
CA VAL A 152 8.74 6.07 0.03
C VAL A 152 8.55 5.43 1.38
N ILE A 153 9.66 5.09 2.04
CA ILE A 153 9.64 4.18 3.18
C ILE A 153 10.66 4.57 4.23
N ASN A 154 10.40 4.23 5.49
CA ASN A 154 11.34 4.49 6.56
C ASN A 154 11.32 3.29 7.51
N PRO A 155 12.46 2.61 7.76
CA PRO A 155 12.50 1.45 8.67
C PRO A 155 11.99 1.73 10.10
N LYS A 156 11.95 3.00 10.50
CA LYS A 156 11.42 3.44 11.81
C LYS A 156 9.91 3.67 11.81
N ILE A 157 9.26 3.65 10.65
CA ILE A 157 7.82 3.86 10.48
C ILE A 157 7.23 2.54 9.95
N PRO A 158 6.36 1.86 10.71
CA PRO A 158 5.78 0.57 10.32
C PRO A 158 4.68 0.70 9.24
N LEU A 159 4.75 1.74 8.41
CA LEU A 159 3.80 2.09 7.36
C LEU A 159 4.56 2.64 6.14
N VAL A 160 4.01 2.39 4.95
CA VAL A 160 4.48 3.04 3.71
C VAL A 160 4.17 4.54 3.80
N ILE A 161 5.16 5.39 3.55
CA ILE A 161 4.94 6.84 3.57
C ILE A 161 4.24 7.28 2.28
N GLU A 162 4.66 6.75 1.14
CA GLU A 162 4.04 7.02 -0.17
C GLU A 162 4.11 5.77 -1.04
N SER A 163 3.07 5.50 -1.81
CA SER A 163 3.03 4.48 -2.87
C SER A 163 2.48 5.11 -4.14
N THR A 164 3.16 4.95 -5.27
CA THR A 164 2.72 5.48 -6.56
C THR A 164 2.74 4.38 -7.61
N MET A 165 1.61 4.17 -8.28
CA MET A 165 1.51 3.37 -9.50
C MET A 165 1.57 4.32 -10.70
N HIS A 166 2.66 4.24 -11.46
CA HIS A 166 3.02 5.27 -12.42
C HIS A 166 2.19 5.24 -13.70
N GLU A 167 1.85 4.05 -14.20
CA GLU A 167 1.03 3.92 -15.42
C GLU A 167 -0.41 4.37 -15.16
N GLU A 168 -0.93 4.07 -13.98
CA GLU A 168 -2.29 4.36 -13.55
C GLU A 168 -2.43 5.77 -12.96
N SER A 169 -1.32 6.50 -12.77
CA SER A 169 -1.30 7.81 -12.11
C SER A 169 -1.99 7.81 -10.74
N MET A 170 -1.88 6.70 -10.01
CA MET A 170 -2.48 6.53 -8.68
C MET A 170 -1.41 6.73 -7.61
N THR A 171 -1.73 7.47 -6.55
CA THR A 171 -0.81 7.70 -5.43
C THR A 171 -1.53 7.59 -4.09
N ALA A 172 -0.91 6.95 -3.11
CA ALA A 172 -1.31 6.95 -1.72
C ALA A 172 -0.22 7.61 -0.86
N VAL A 173 -0.58 8.54 0.01
CA VAL A 173 0.34 9.30 0.88
C VAL A 173 -0.11 9.20 2.33
N LEU A 174 0.77 8.74 3.21
CA LEU A 174 0.55 8.74 4.65
C LEU A 174 0.49 10.17 5.17
N LEU A 175 -0.61 10.53 5.79
CA LEU A 175 -0.81 11.84 6.42
C LEU A 175 -0.41 11.81 7.88
N ASP A 176 -0.89 10.81 8.61
CA ASP A 176 -0.64 10.65 10.03
C ASP A 176 -0.92 9.22 10.50
N TYR A 177 -0.34 8.84 11.64
CA TYR A 177 -0.65 7.61 12.35
C TYR A 177 -0.37 7.78 13.83
N LYS A 178 -1.04 6.96 14.66
CA LYS A 178 -0.76 6.87 16.08
C LYS A 178 -0.73 5.40 16.48
N MET A 179 0.35 5.00 17.17
CA MET A 179 0.44 3.67 17.76
C MET A 179 -0.62 3.50 18.86
N ALA A 180 -1.08 2.27 19.04
CA ALA A 180 -1.86 1.88 20.20
C ALA A 180 -1.00 2.02 21.46
N GLU A 181 -1.63 2.41 22.58
CA GLU A 181 -0.97 2.38 23.88
C GLU A 181 -0.81 0.92 24.30
N LYS A 182 0.40 0.55 24.76
CA LYS A 182 0.73 -0.82 25.19
C LYS A 182 0.13 -1.15 26.54
#